data_AF-A0A524JJ41-F1
#
_entry.id   AF-A0A524JJ41-F1
#
_cell.length_a   1.000
_cell.length_b   1.000
_cell.length_c   1.000
_cell.angle_alpha   90.00
_cell.angle_beta   90.00
_cell.angle_gamma   90.00
#
_symmetry.space_group_name_H-M   'P 1'
#
loop_
_entity.id
_entity.type
_entity.pdbx_description
1 polymer ?
#
loop_
_entity_poly.entity_id
_entity_poly.type
_entity_poly.pdbx_seq_one_letter_code
_entity_poly.pdbx_strand_id
1 'polypeptide(L)'
;MVAYCAYGVLTPFRGTPLYDQLLDEGRLLDDRGMAFYNGYNVMFQPKLMSSDDLLQAHRALWRKAFSPWYVLRRIVRGMRILRPGALLMSMAMNGFYGLKRVRGNAPLVIE
;
A
#
# COMPACT_ATOMS: atom_id res chain seq x y z
N MET A 1 -9.97 -17.15 -2.12
CA MET A 1 -9.21 -15.99 -1.64
C MET A 1 -8.86 -15.13 -2.85
N VAL A 2 -9.62 -14.06 -3.09
CA VAL A 2 -9.26 -13.04 -4.10
C VAL A 2 -8.11 -12.26 -3.49
N ALA A 3 -6.90 -12.50 -3.98
CA ALA A 3 -5.69 -11.89 -3.42
C ALA A 3 -5.59 -10.43 -3.88
N TYR A 4 -6.35 -9.56 -3.20
CA TYR A 4 -6.15 -8.13 -3.19
C TYR A 4 -5.14 -7.82 -2.08
N CYS A 5 -3.96 -7.33 -2.46
CA CYS A 5 -3.00 -6.82 -1.48
C CYS A 5 -3.27 -5.31 -1.33
N ALA A 6 -3.96 -4.94 -0.26
CA ALA A 6 -4.05 -3.57 0.19
C ALA A 6 -2.69 -3.19 0.80
N TYR A 7 -1.98 -2.27 0.16
CA TYR A 7 -0.77 -1.68 0.72
C TYR A 7 -1.19 -0.35 1.32
N GLY A 8 -1.38 -0.33 2.65
CA GLY A 8 -1.61 0.90 3.42
C GLY A 8 -0.38 1.24 4.25
N VAL A 9 -0.13 2.54 4.44
CA VAL A 9 0.83 3.04 5.42
C VAL A 9 0.09 3.24 6.74
N LEU A 10 0.73 2.86 7.85
CA LEU A 10 0.17 3.02 9.18
C LEU A 10 -0.12 4.51 9.44
N THR A 11 -1.39 4.84 9.66
CA THR A 11 -1.81 6.22 9.95
C THR A 11 -2.20 6.29 11.43
N PRO A 12 -1.46 7.03 12.27
CA PRO A 12 -1.83 7.23 13.66
C PRO A 12 -3.01 8.20 13.72
N PHE A 13 -4.19 7.73 14.15
CA PHE A 13 -5.36 8.59 14.34
C PHE A 13 -5.35 9.22 15.73
N ARG A 14 -5.74 10.50 15.82
CA ARG A 14 -5.90 11.20 17.11
C ARG A 14 -6.84 10.42 18.02
N GLY A 15 -6.44 10.22 19.28
CA GLY A 15 -7.19 9.43 20.26
C GLY A 15 -6.92 7.93 20.22
N THR A 16 -5.98 7.45 19.39
CA THR A 16 -5.46 6.08 19.50
C THR A 16 -4.23 6.05 20.40
N PRO A 17 -3.99 4.98 21.20
CA PRO A 17 -2.78 4.89 22.04
C PRO A 17 -1.47 5.01 21.24
N LEU A 18 -1.50 4.59 19.98
CA LEU A 18 -0.37 4.74 19.07
C LEU A 18 -0.05 6.22 18.78
N TYR A 19 -1.07 7.07 18.65
CA TYR A 19 -0.88 8.50 18.45
C TYR A 19 -0.20 9.14 19.65
N ASP A 20 -0.69 8.84 20.86
CA ASP A 20 -0.12 9.40 22.10
C ASP A 20 1.33 8.95 22.30
N GLN A 21 1.62 7.66 22.04
CA GLN A 21 2.99 7.15 22.08
C GLN A 21 3.92 7.85 21.08
N LEU A 22 3.47 8.06 19.84
CA LEU A 22 4.30 8.73 18.82
C LEU A 22 4.47 10.23 19.10
N LEU A 23 3.49 10.85 19.76
CA LEU A 23 3.56 12.22 20.24
C LEU A 23 4.57 12.36 21.37
N ASP A 24 4.49 11.49 22.38
CA ASP A 24 5.40 11.45 23.53
C ASP A 24 6.85 11.15 23.10
N GLU A 25 7.03 10.29 22.10
CA GLU A 25 8.35 9.99 21.53
C GLU A 25 8.86 11.12 20.59
N GLY A 26 8.09 12.17 20.32
CA GLY A 26 8.48 13.26 19.41
C GLY A 26 8.68 12.82 17.96
N ARG A 27 8.00 11.74 17.55
CA ARG A 27 8.15 11.09 16.24
C ARG A 27 6.98 11.38 15.29
N LEU A 28 6.00 12.16 15.72
CA LEU A 28 4.88 12.56 14.89
C LEU A 28 5.29 13.72 13.96
N LEU A 29 4.91 13.65 12.68
CA LEU A 29 5.11 14.72 11.71
C LEU A 29 3.83 15.57 11.65
N ASP A 30 3.68 16.48 12.60
CA ASP A 30 2.49 17.32 12.79
C ASP A 30 2.42 18.52 11.83
N ASP A 31 3.55 18.89 11.22
CA ASP A 31 3.74 19.95 10.24
C ASP A 31 2.99 19.74 8.91
N ARG A 32 2.67 18.49 8.57
CA ARG A 32 2.09 18.11 7.27
C ARG A 32 0.56 18.28 7.16
N GLY A 33 -0.14 18.53 8.27
CA GLY A 33 -1.58 18.83 8.29
C GLY A 33 -2.52 17.65 7.98
N MET A 34 -3.84 17.94 7.97
CA MET A 34 -4.91 16.92 7.87
C MET A 34 -4.96 16.17 6.51
N ALA A 35 -4.38 16.73 5.44
CA ALA A 35 -4.43 16.14 4.10
C ALA A 35 -3.66 14.82 3.98
N PHE A 36 -2.79 14.52 4.95
CA PHE A 36 -1.96 13.34 4.97
C PHE A 36 -2.58 12.14 5.70
N TYR A 37 -3.77 12.30 6.30
CA TYR A 37 -4.55 11.22 6.89
C TYR A 37 -5.30 10.40 5.81
N ASN A 38 -4.60 10.02 4.73
CA ASN A 38 -5.17 9.34 3.56
C ASN A 38 -4.76 7.85 3.48
N GLY A 39 -3.96 7.35 4.42
CA GLY A 39 -3.51 5.95 4.45
C GLY A 39 -2.39 5.62 3.45
N TYR A 40 -1.91 6.60 2.69
CA TYR A 40 -0.81 6.46 1.73
C TYR A 40 0.43 7.28 2.10
N ASN A 41 0.25 8.35 2.87
CA ASN A 41 1.35 9.20 3.33
C ASN A 41 1.84 8.79 4.72
N VAL A 42 3.11 9.07 5.00
CA VAL A 42 3.75 8.76 6.28
C VAL A 42 3.62 9.97 7.22
N MET A 43 2.98 9.77 8.38
CA MET A 43 2.75 10.80 9.41
C MET A 43 3.64 10.65 10.65
N PHE A 44 4.58 9.73 10.59
CA PHE A 44 5.45 9.43 11.72
C PHE A 44 6.82 9.00 11.23
N GLN A 45 7.86 9.32 11.99
CA GLN A 45 9.21 8.89 11.70
C GLN A 45 9.46 7.52 12.33
N PRO A 46 9.72 6.43 11.57
CA PRO A 46 10.08 5.12 12.12
C PRO A 46 11.38 5.17 12.95
N LYS A 47 11.57 4.27 13.94
CA LYS A 47 12.79 4.25 14.78
C LYS A 47 14.06 3.86 14.01
N LEU A 48 13.91 3.09 12.92
CA LEU A 48 15.03 2.43 12.21
C LEU A 48 15.18 2.87 10.75
N MET A 49 14.36 3.80 10.25
CA MET A 49 14.40 4.25 8.85
C MET A 49 13.78 5.63 8.70
N SER A 50 14.08 6.33 7.61
CA SER A 50 13.39 7.58 7.29
C SER A 50 11.93 7.36 6.90
N SER A 51 11.07 8.35 7.13
CA SER A 51 9.71 8.39 6.57
C SER A 51 9.72 8.25 5.04
N ASP A 52 10.70 8.86 4.36
CA ASP A 52 10.93 8.69 2.92
C ASP A 52 11.35 7.27 2.54
N ASP A 53 12.21 6.63 3.34
CA ASP A 53 12.64 5.25 3.08
C ASP A 53 11.46 4.28 3.20
N LEU A 54 10.58 4.50 4.20
CA LEU A 54 9.35 3.73 4.36
C LEU A 54 8.45 3.88 3.14
N LEU A 55 8.28 5.11 2.65
CA LEU A 55 7.48 5.39 1.47
C LEU A 55 8.07 4.74 0.20
N GLN A 56 9.39 4.84 0.02
CA GLN A 56 10.09 4.22 -1.09
C GLN A 56 10.01 2.69 -1.04
N ALA A 57 10.19 2.09 0.14
CA ALA A 57 10.05 0.65 0.36
C ALA A 57 8.61 0.19 0.05
N HIS A 58 7.61 0.94 0.51
CA HIS A 58 6.20 0.69 0.19
C HIS A 58 5.94 0.73 -1.32
N ARG A 59 6.44 1.76 -2.02
CA ARG A 59 6.35 1.89 -3.48
C ARG A 59 7.07 0.74 -4.20
N ALA A 60 8.25 0.34 -3.73
CA ALA A 60 8.99 -0.79 -4.29
C ALA A 60 8.23 -2.10 -4.13
N LEU A 61 7.60 -2.32 -2.96
CA LEU A 61 6.77 -3.48 -2.68
C LEU A 61 5.53 -3.51 -3.59
N TRP A 62 4.83 -2.38 -3.72
CA TRP A 62 3.68 -2.25 -4.63
C TRP A 62 4.08 -2.54 -6.08
N ARG A 63 5.17 -1.93 -6.56
CA ARG A 63 5.71 -2.20 -7.91
C ARG A 63 6.08 -3.68 -8.07
N LYS A 64 6.71 -4.31 -7.08
CA LYS A 64 7.08 -5.74 -7.17
C LYS A 64 5.84 -6.63 -7.21
N ALA A 65 4.85 -6.34 -6.38
CA ALA A 65 3.61 -7.11 -6.26
C ALA A 65 2.74 -7.05 -7.52
N PHE A 66 2.66 -5.87 -8.16
CA PHE A 66 1.97 -5.67 -9.44
C PHE A 66 2.91 -5.82 -10.64
N SER A 67 3.93 -6.67 -10.53
CA SER A 67 4.75 -7.06 -11.67
C SER A 67 4.03 -8.04 -12.58
N PRO A 68 4.12 -7.86 -13.92
CA PRO A 68 3.48 -8.76 -14.88
C PRO A 68 3.78 -10.23 -14.57
N TRP A 69 5.02 -10.52 -14.15
CA TRP A 69 5.45 -11.85 -13.74
C TRP A 69 4.70 -12.38 -12.51
N TYR A 70 4.62 -11.59 -11.44
CA TYR A 70 3.96 -12.00 -10.19
C TYR A 70 2.44 -12.06 -10.34
N VAL A 71 1.86 -11.15 -11.12
CA VAL A 71 0.44 -11.15 -11.49
C VAL A 71 0.09 -12.41 -12.28
N LEU A 72 0.86 -12.74 -13.33
CA LEU A 72 0.63 -13.94 -14.13
C LEU A 72 0.74 -15.20 -13.26
N ARG A 73 1.79 -15.29 -12.44
CA ARG A 73 1.97 -16.42 -11.51
C ARG A 73 0.80 -16.57 -10.54
N ARG A 74 0.22 -15.46 -10.06
CA ARG A 74 -0.96 -15.45 -9.18
C ARG A 74 -2.21 -15.92 -9.93
N ILE A 75 -2.42 -15.48 -11.17
CA ILE A 75 -3.55 -15.92 -12.01
C ILE A 75 -3.43 -17.42 -12.29
N VAL A 76 -2.26 -17.90 -12.71
CA VAL A 76 -2.01 -19.33 -13.01
C VAL A 76 -2.26 -20.21 -11.79
N ARG A 77 -1.80 -19.80 -10.61
CA ARG A 77 -2.09 -20.52 -9.36
C ARG A 77 -3.58 -20.46 -9.00
N GLY A 78 -4.22 -19.31 -9.24
CA GLY A 78 -5.65 -19.09 -9.04
C GLY A 78 -6.51 -19.98 -9.93
N MET A 79 -6.11 -20.24 -11.18
CA MET A 79 -6.85 -21.12 -12.11
C MET A 79 -7.04 -22.54 -11.57
N ARG A 80 -6.11 -23.03 -10.73
CA ARG A 80 -6.19 -24.38 -10.15
C ARG A 80 -7.02 -24.47 -8.87
N ILE A 81 -7.32 -23.35 -8.22
CA ILE A 81 -7.88 -23.31 -6.86
C ILE A 81 -9.22 -22.56 -6.81
N LEU A 82 -9.43 -21.58 -7.69
CA LEU A 82 -10.57 -20.68 -7.67
C LEU A 82 -11.70 -21.17 -8.57
N ARG A 83 -12.95 -21.00 -8.11
CA ARG A 83 -14.15 -21.18 -8.93
C ARG A 83 -14.16 -20.14 -10.07
N PRO A 84 -14.80 -20.41 -11.22
CA PRO A 84 -14.75 -19.53 -12.39
C PRO A 84 -15.10 -18.06 -12.12
N GLY A 85 -16.12 -17.78 -11.30
CA GLY A 85 -16.48 -16.40 -10.95
C GLY A 85 -15.42 -15.68 -10.09
N ALA A 86 -14.78 -16.40 -9.15
CA ALA A 86 -13.70 -15.86 -8.34
C ALA A 86 -12.41 -15.66 -9.16
N LEU A 87 -12.18 -16.52 -10.15
CA LEU A 87 -11.09 -16.38 -11.11
C LEU A 87 -11.27 -15.13 -11.98
N LEU A 88 -12.47 -14.91 -12.53
CA LEU A 88 -12.80 -13.71 -13.31
C LEU A 88 -12.53 -12.43 -12.52
N MET A 89 -13.02 -12.37 -11.27
CA MET A 89 -12.79 -11.22 -10.40
C MET A 89 -11.30 -11.01 -10.10
N SER A 90 -10.56 -12.10 -9.87
CA SER A 90 -9.11 -12.05 -9.67
C SER A 90 -8.38 -11.52 -10.91
N MET A 91 -8.75 -11.97 -12.11
CA MET A 91 -8.16 -11.48 -13.37
C MET A 91 -8.48 -10.00 -13.59
N ALA A 92 -9.73 -9.58 -13.38
CA ALA A 92 -10.14 -8.18 -13.52
C ALA A 92 -9.36 -7.26 -12.57
N MET A 93 -9.24 -7.62 -11.29
CA MET A 93 -8.50 -6.83 -10.31
C MET A 93 -7.00 -6.78 -10.61
N ASN A 94 -6.36 -7.92 -10.85
CA ASN A 94 -4.93 -7.96 -11.14
C ASN A 94 -4.60 -7.26 -12.48
N GLY A 95 -5.49 -7.36 -13.48
CA GLY A 95 -5.38 -6.64 -14.75
C GLY A 95 -5.51 -5.13 -14.59
N PHE A 96 -6.49 -4.66 -13.81
CA PHE A 96 -6.68 -3.25 -13.51
C PHE A 96 -5.44 -2.62 -12.85
N TYR A 97 -4.92 -3.24 -11.78
CA TYR A 97 -3.73 -2.73 -11.09
C TYR A 97 -2.44 -2.89 -11.92
N GLY A 98 -2.32 -3.97 -12.69
CA GLY A 98 -1.22 -4.14 -13.65
C GLY A 98 -1.22 -3.06 -14.73
N LEU A 99 -2.39 -2.72 -15.28
CA LEU A 99 -2.55 -1.64 -16.25
C LEU A 99 -2.26 -0.28 -15.62
N LYS A 100 -2.74 -0.05 -14.38
CA LYS A 100 -2.47 1.18 -13.63
C LYS A 100 -0.97 1.41 -13.44
N ARG A 101 -0.20 0.34 -13.21
CA ARG A 101 1.26 0.39 -13.17
C ARG A 101 1.88 0.72 -14.54
N VAL A 102 1.45 0.04 -15.61
CA VAL A 102 1.98 0.29 -16.98
C VAL A 102 1.72 1.73 -17.41
N ARG A 103 0.59 2.30 -16.99
CA ARG A 103 0.22 3.70 -17.22
C ARG A 103 0.92 4.70 -16.29
N GLY A 104 1.82 4.25 -15.41
CA GLY A 104 2.55 5.13 -14.49
C GLY A 104 1.68 5.80 -13.41
N ASN A 105 0.43 5.37 -13.24
CA ASN A 105 -0.53 6.01 -12.34
C ASN A 105 -0.34 5.48 -10.91
N ALA A 106 0.77 5.86 -10.27
CA ALA A 106 1.02 5.56 -8.87
C ALA A 106 0.04 6.34 -7.97
N PRO A 107 -0.30 5.82 -6.77
CA PRO A 107 -1.08 6.60 -5.80
C PRO A 107 -0.36 7.93 -5.52
N LEU A 108 -1.12 9.02 -5.61
CA LEU A 108 -0.65 10.38 -5.35
C LEU A 108 -0.20 10.46 -3.88
N VAL A 109 1.09 10.69 -3.67
CA VAL A 109 1.64 11.06 -2.38
C VAL A 109 1.80 12.57 -2.43
N ILE A 110 1.17 13.25 -1.48
CA ILE A 110 1.35 14.68 -1.30
C ILE A 110 2.70 14.83 -0.60
N GLU A 111 3.64 15.58 -1.20
CA GLU A 111 4.93 15.90 -0.58
C GLU A 111 4.75 16.92 0.55
#